data_AF-K1RSL1-F1
#
_entry.id   AF-K1RSL1-F1
#
_cell.length_a   1.000
_cell.length_b   1.000
_cell.length_c   1.000
_cell.angle_alpha   90.00
_cell.angle_beta   90.00
_cell.angle_gamma   90.00
#
_symmetry.space_group_name_H-M   'P 1'
#
loop_
_entity.id
_entity.type
_entity.pdbx_description
1 polymer ?
#
loop_
_entity_poly.entity_id
_entity_poly.type
_entity_poly.pdbx_seq_one_letter_code
_entity_poly.pdbx_strand_id
1 'polypeptide(L)'
;QQRRNWVPAFHKLDGMVNADSIGGRGNGRLRISNFVKYGLYEKGDIRNSNYNIRRVMWYNKPGFSKEVGIDAKGFLVDKDKGVRNVTLKTGDQVIPHEGDSLNVFYPHPTKWGAYDETDDFGYAVVKDWPVMRLGETYLLRAEARFRQGNTQGAADDINVLRDRAFKDYRAVAPGAGKVTADQIDIDFILDERARELISEENRRMTLVRTNTLAERIKL
;
A
#
# COMPACT_ATOMS: atom_id res chain seq x y z
N GLN A 1 -15.04 7.42 7.13
CA GLN A 1 -13.98 8.25 6.49
C GLN A 1 -12.69 7.44 6.28
N GLN A 2 -12.66 6.50 5.31
CA GLN A 2 -11.46 5.66 5.08
C GLN A 2 -10.25 6.46 4.59
N ARG A 3 -10.46 7.49 3.76
CA ARG A 3 -9.41 8.43 3.30
C ARG A 3 -8.59 8.99 4.47
N ARG A 4 -9.25 9.53 5.50
CA ARG A 4 -8.59 10.13 6.67
C ARG A 4 -7.74 9.13 7.45
N ASN A 5 -8.12 7.85 7.41
CA ASN A 5 -7.39 6.80 8.11
C ASN A 5 -6.15 6.36 7.33
N TRP A 6 -6.32 6.06 6.04
CA TRP A 6 -5.27 5.43 5.22
C TRP A 6 -4.36 6.41 4.51
N VAL A 7 -4.87 7.57 4.07
CA VAL A 7 -4.04 8.60 3.42
C VAL A 7 -3.24 9.34 4.51
N PRO A 8 -1.91 9.46 4.35
CA PRO A 8 -1.08 10.19 5.29
C PRO A 8 -1.38 11.70 5.32
N ALA A 9 -0.84 12.38 6.33
CA ALA A 9 -1.07 13.80 6.56
C ALA A 9 -0.12 14.71 5.76
N PHE A 10 0.02 14.49 4.43
CA PHE A 10 1.01 15.19 3.60
C PHE A 10 0.85 16.72 3.59
N HIS A 11 -0.35 17.22 3.86
CA HIS A 11 -0.62 18.64 4.03
C HIS A 11 0.20 19.32 5.14
N LYS A 12 0.90 18.55 5.98
CA LYS A 12 1.85 19.04 6.98
C LYS A 12 3.25 19.30 6.43
N LEU A 13 3.54 18.88 5.19
CA LEU A 13 4.82 19.12 4.52
C LEU A 13 4.73 20.43 3.72
N ASP A 14 5.69 21.33 3.92
CA ASP A 14 5.70 22.69 3.35
C ASP A 14 5.50 22.77 1.83
N GLY A 15 6.02 21.77 1.09
CA GLY A 15 5.99 21.69 -0.37
C GLY A 15 4.82 20.90 -0.95
N MET A 16 3.86 20.50 -0.12
CA MET A 16 2.72 19.69 -0.53
C MET A 16 1.41 20.48 -0.41
N VAL A 17 0.54 20.32 -1.39
CA VAL A 17 -0.86 20.77 -1.37
C VAL A 17 -1.77 19.58 -1.62
N ASN A 18 -3.01 19.60 -1.13
CA ASN A 18 -3.94 18.52 -1.42
C ASN A 18 -4.25 18.51 -2.92
N ALA A 19 -4.36 17.30 -3.47
CA ALA A 19 -4.72 17.09 -4.86
C ALA A 19 -5.32 15.69 -5.00
N ASP A 20 -6.12 15.49 -6.04
CA ASP A 20 -6.65 14.17 -6.38
C ASP A 20 -5.53 13.16 -6.65
N SER A 21 -4.48 13.62 -7.34
CA SER A 21 -3.31 12.80 -7.67
C SER A 21 -2.58 12.24 -6.44
N ILE A 22 -2.76 12.81 -5.24
CA ILE A 22 -2.20 12.30 -3.97
C ILE A 22 -3.25 11.67 -3.04
N GLY A 23 -4.49 11.54 -3.50
CA GLY A 23 -5.60 10.92 -2.75
C GLY A 23 -6.37 11.90 -1.84
N GLY A 24 -6.18 13.20 -2.03
CA GLY A 24 -6.80 14.27 -1.23
C GLY A 24 -6.21 14.41 0.18
N ARG A 25 -7.00 14.98 1.10
CA ARG A 25 -6.54 15.30 2.45
C ARG A 25 -6.70 14.11 3.42
N GLY A 26 -5.57 13.52 3.82
CA GLY A 26 -5.47 12.48 4.85
C GLY A 26 -5.11 12.98 6.24
N ASN A 27 -5.27 12.15 7.27
CA ASN A 27 -4.80 12.41 8.64
C ASN A 27 -3.76 11.38 9.13
N GLY A 28 -3.54 10.31 8.36
CA GLY A 28 -2.55 9.28 8.68
C GLY A 28 -2.80 8.50 9.97
N ARG A 29 -4.02 8.00 10.20
CA ARG A 29 -4.36 7.28 11.45
C ARG A 29 -3.97 5.80 11.42
N LEU A 30 -3.88 5.21 10.24
CA LEU A 30 -3.51 3.81 10.04
C LEU A 30 -2.35 3.71 9.07
N ARG A 31 -1.45 2.77 9.38
CA ARG A 31 -0.27 2.49 8.58
C ARG A 31 -0.18 1.00 8.30
N ILE A 32 0.21 0.68 7.09
CA ILE A 32 0.52 -0.70 6.69
C ILE A 32 1.74 -1.22 7.47
N SER A 33 1.74 -2.51 7.86
CA SER A 33 2.88 -3.14 8.53
C SER A 33 4.13 -3.24 7.64
N ASN A 34 5.30 -3.45 8.25
CA ASN A 34 6.54 -3.61 7.49
C ASN A 34 6.51 -4.89 6.64
N PHE A 35 5.87 -5.95 7.13
CA PHE A 35 5.59 -7.14 6.35
C PHE A 35 4.96 -6.83 4.98
N VAL A 36 3.81 -6.14 4.96
CA VAL A 36 3.14 -5.80 3.69
C VAL A 36 3.99 -4.82 2.87
N LYS A 37 4.69 -3.89 3.50
CA LYS A 37 5.51 -2.91 2.78
C LYS A 37 6.74 -3.50 2.10
N TYR A 38 7.41 -4.46 2.72
CA TYR A 38 8.77 -4.84 2.30
C TYR A 38 8.97 -6.34 2.13
N GLY A 39 8.17 -7.18 2.79
CA GLY A 39 8.31 -8.65 2.72
C GLY A 39 7.28 -9.33 1.82
N LEU A 40 6.13 -8.69 1.60
CA LEU A 40 5.00 -9.39 1.01
C LEU A 40 4.97 -9.38 -0.52
N TYR A 41 5.71 -8.57 -1.27
CA TYR A 41 5.48 -8.49 -2.72
C TYR A 41 6.65 -9.02 -3.54
N GLU A 42 6.32 -9.76 -4.60
CA GLU A 42 7.29 -10.28 -5.57
C GLU A 42 7.52 -9.26 -6.70
N LYS A 43 8.68 -9.32 -7.36
CA LYS A 43 8.99 -8.47 -8.51
C LYS A 43 7.99 -8.75 -9.63
N GLY A 44 7.37 -7.69 -10.14
CA GLY A 44 6.38 -7.76 -11.23
C GLY A 44 4.92 -7.83 -10.78
N ASP A 45 4.65 -7.94 -9.48
CA ASP A 45 3.29 -7.85 -8.95
C ASP A 45 2.81 -6.39 -8.98
N ILE A 46 1.84 -6.08 -9.86
CA ILE A 46 1.33 -4.71 -10.01
C ILE A 46 0.69 -4.17 -8.74
N ARG A 47 0.27 -5.02 -7.79
CA ARG A 47 -0.31 -4.60 -6.51
C ARG A 47 0.69 -3.85 -5.63
N ASN A 48 1.99 -4.04 -5.87
CA ASN A 48 3.07 -3.29 -5.22
C ASN A 48 3.49 -2.01 -5.97
N SER A 49 2.91 -1.75 -7.15
CA SER A 49 3.24 -0.55 -7.91
C SER A 49 2.87 0.73 -7.17
N ASN A 50 3.50 1.85 -7.55
CA ASN A 50 3.22 3.17 -6.96
C ASN A 50 1.76 3.66 -7.20
N TYR A 51 1.04 2.99 -8.10
CA TYR A 51 -0.38 3.24 -8.39
C TYR A 51 -1.33 2.57 -7.40
N ASN A 52 -0.90 1.49 -6.74
CA ASN A 52 -1.69 0.73 -5.77
C ASN A 52 -1.22 0.99 -4.33
N ILE A 53 0.09 0.93 -4.10
CA ILE A 53 0.73 1.31 -2.84
C ILE A 53 1.70 2.44 -3.15
N ARG A 54 1.30 3.65 -2.78
CA ARG A 54 2.09 4.84 -3.07
C ARG A 54 3.22 4.99 -2.08
N ARG A 55 4.45 4.88 -2.58
CA ARG A 55 5.72 4.97 -1.83
C ARG A 55 6.47 6.24 -2.18
N VAL A 56 6.37 6.65 -3.44
CA VAL A 56 7.03 7.81 -3.99
C VAL A 56 5.97 8.85 -4.32
N MET A 57 6.23 10.08 -3.88
CA MET A 57 5.45 11.27 -4.21
C MET A 57 6.40 12.40 -4.55
N TRP A 58 5.85 13.42 -5.18
CA TRP A 58 6.57 14.58 -5.67
C TRP A 58 5.95 15.83 -5.08
N TYR A 59 6.79 16.82 -4.76
CA TYR A 59 6.32 18.12 -4.30
C TYR A 59 5.43 18.75 -5.38
N ASN A 60 4.21 19.09 -5.01
CA ASN A 60 3.19 19.57 -5.94
C ASN A 60 2.75 21.01 -5.68
N LYS A 61 3.24 21.66 -4.60
CA LYS A 61 2.94 23.07 -4.34
C LYS A 61 3.60 23.95 -5.41
N PRO A 62 2.84 24.79 -6.14
CA PRO A 62 3.41 25.68 -7.14
C PRO A 62 4.46 26.64 -6.56
N GLY A 63 5.58 26.81 -7.26
CA GLY A 63 6.65 27.73 -6.87
C GLY A 63 7.42 27.31 -5.61
N PHE A 64 7.26 26.08 -5.13
CA PHE A 64 8.01 25.59 -3.98
C PHE A 64 9.50 25.48 -4.33
N SER A 65 10.34 26.06 -3.48
CA SER A 65 11.79 25.90 -3.49
C SER A 65 12.31 26.07 -2.06
N LYS A 66 13.11 25.13 -1.57
CA LYS A 66 13.71 25.18 -0.23
C LYS A 66 15.08 24.51 -0.24
N GLU A 67 16.08 25.19 0.31
CA GLU A 67 17.37 24.57 0.59
C GLU A 67 17.30 23.80 1.92
N VAL A 68 17.71 22.54 1.88
CA VAL A 68 17.70 21.63 3.04
C VAL A 68 18.96 20.77 3.07
N GLY A 69 19.26 20.20 4.22
CA GLY A 69 20.26 19.15 4.37
C GLY A 69 19.66 17.76 4.19
N ILE A 70 20.46 16.81 3.75
CA ILE A 70 20.13 15.37 3.76
C ILE A 70 21.13 14.67 4.68
N ASP A 71 20.64 13.90 5.65
CA ASP A 71 21.49 13.15 6.56
C ASP A 71 22.10 11.89 5.90
N ALA A 72 22.95 11.17 6.65
CA ALA A 72 23.58 9.94 6.15
C ALA A 72 22.59 8.80 5.86
N LYS A 73 21.38 8.84 6.45
CA LYS A 73 20.31 7.85 6.26
C LYS A 73 19.37 8.23 5.10
N GLY A 74 19.53 9.42 4.52
CA GLY A 74 18.69 9.94 3.44
C GLY A 74 17.46 10.72 3.89
N PHE A 75 17.34 11.08 5.17
CA PHE A 75 16.24 11.90 5.69
C PHE A 75 16.54 13.39 5.58
N LEU A 76 15.46 14.18 5.51
CA LEU A 76 15.52 15.63 5.49
C LEU A 76 15.95 16.15 6.87
N VAL A 77 16.89 17.09 6.86
CA VAL A 77 17.33 17.85 8.03
C VAL A 77 17.50 19.33 7.64
N ASP A 78 17.67 20.19 8.63
CA ASP A 78 17.97 21.59 8.36
C ASP A 78 19.26 21.74 7.54
N LYS A 79 19.33 22.84 6.77
CA LYS A 79 20.52 23.19 5.99
C LYS A 79 21.77 23.14 6.88
N ASP A 80 22.86 22.62 6.33
CA ASP A 80 24.16 22.47 7.00
C ASP A 80 24.17 21.49 8.20
N LYS A 81 23.08 20.75 8.46
CA LYS A 81 23.03 19.68 9.46
C LYS A 81 23.18 18.28 8.88
N GLY A 82 23.17 18.16 7.55
CA GLY A 82 23.29 16.89 6.83
C GLY A 82 24.70 16.61 6.31
N VAL A 83 24.83 15.51 5.57
CA VAL A 83 26.06 15.18 4.81
C VAL A 83 26.15 15.95 3.49
N ARG A 84 25.02 16.47 2.99
CA ARG A 84 24.95 17.31 1.80
C ARG A 84 23.76 18.25 1.87
N ASN A 85 23.87 19.40 1.20
CA ASN A 85 22.76 20.32 0.98
C ASN A 85 22.15 20.11 -0.41
N VAL A 86 20.83 20.23 -0.51
CA VAL A 86 20.06 20.09 -1.74
C VAL A 86 18.97 21.17 -1.78
N THR A 87 18.74 21.74 -2.96
CA THR A 87 17.57 22.59 -3.21
C THR A 87 16.42 21.73 -3.71
N LEU A 88 15.39 21.55 -2.88
CA LEU A 88 14.17 20.86 -3.24
C LEU A 88 13.20 21.83 -3.88
N LYS A 89 12.63 21.47 -5.04
CA LYS A 89 11.64 22.28 -5.76
C LYS A 89 10.38 21.48 -6.12
N THR A 90 9.35 22.18 -6.57
CA THR A 90 8.17 21.55 -7.18
C THR A 90 8.60 20.55 -8.26
N GLY A 91 8.04 19.35 -8.24
CA GLY A 91 8.38 18.25 -9.14
C GLY A 91 9.49 17.33 -8.64
N ASP A 92 10.26 17.72 -7.62
CA ASP A 92 11.23 16.81 -7.01
C ASP A 92 10.53 15.80 -6.10
N GLN A 93 11.15 14.63 -5.93
CA GLN A 93 10.66 13.60 -5.02
C GLN A 93 10.66 14.11 -3.57
N VAL A 94 9.57 13.84 -2.85
CA VAL A 94 9.43 14.17 -1.43
C VAL A 94 10.41 13.35 -0.60
N ILE A 95 11.15 14.04 0.26
CA ILE A 95 12.05 13.44 1.25
C ILE A 95 11.51 13.83 2.63
N PRO A 96 11.03 12.87 3.45
CA PRO A 96 10.52 13.16 4.78
C PRO A 96 11.66 13.33 5.80
N HIS A 97 11.36 13.95 6.93
CA HIS A 97 12.19 13.80 8.13
C HIS A 97 12.06 12.38 8.70
N GLU A 98 13.02 11.95 9.52
CA GLU A 98 13.00 10.62 10.14
C GLU A 98 11.70 10.39 10.95
N GLY A 99 11.27 11.37 11.76
CA GLY A 99 10.02 11.28 12.52
C GLY A 99 8.75 11.31 11.65
N ASP A 100 8.80 12.00 10.52
CA ASP A 100 7.68 12.10 9.57
C ASP A 100 7.40 10.77 8.86
N SER A 101 8.42 9.90 8.76
CA SER A 101 8.30 8.57 8.16
C SER A 101 7.26 7.66 8.86
N LEU A 102 6.86 8.02 10.07
CA LEU A 102 5.87 7.29 10.87
C LEU A 102 4.47 7.91 10.75
N ASN A 103 4.36 9.23 10.78
CA ASN A 103 3.09 9.94 11.02
C ASN A 103 2.60 10.77 9.83
N VAL A 104 3.50 11.26 8.99
CA VAL A 104 3.20 12.28 7.97
C VAL A 104 3.38 11.73 6.57
N PHE A 105 4.43 10.93 6.35
CA PHE A 105 4.78 10.39 5.05
C PHE A 105 5.16 8.93 5.14
N TYR A 106 4.31 8.05 4.62
CA TYR A 106 4.57 6.61 4.59
C TYR A 106 3.84 5.92 3.43
N PRO A 107 4.30 4.71 3.05
CA PRO A 107 3.60 3.90 2.05
C PRO A 107 2.15 3.63 2.43
N HIS A 108 1.22 3.99 1.54
CA HIS A 108 -0.22 3.88 1.80
C HIS A 108 -0.99 3.37 0.58
N PRO A 109 -2.17 2.76 0.77
CA PRO A 109 -2.98 2.28 -0.34
C PRO A 109 -3.71 3.44 -1.00
N THR A 110 -3.72 3.48 -2.34
CA THR A 110 -4.39 4.54 -3.13
C THR A 110 -5.91 4.37 -3.21
N LYS A 111 -6.42 3.19 -2.84
CA LYS A 111 -7.84 2.81 -2.95
C LYS A 111 -8.79 3.81 -2.32
N TRP A 112 -8.45 4.36 -1.16
CA TRP A 112 -9.29 5.31 -0.43
C TRP A 112 -9.03 6.77 -0.77
N GLY A 113 -8.13 7.03 -1.73
CA GLY A 113 -7.89 8.37 -2.25
C GLY A 113 -9.17 8.94 -2.87
N ALA A 114 -9.49 10.17 -2.50
CA ALA A 114 -10.58 10.95 -3.09
C ALA A 114 -10.40 12.42 -2.69
N TYR A 115 -10.60 13.29 -3.67
CA TYR A 115 -10.45 14.72 -3.51
C TYR A 115 -11.61 15.44 -4.16
N ASP A 116 -12.08 16.48 -3.48
CA ASP A 116 -13.10 17.40 -3.96
C ASP A 116 -12.49 18.79 -3.84
N GLU A 117 -12.33 19.48 -4.97
CA GLU A 117 -11.76 20.83 -5.03
C GLU A 117 -12.63 21.86 -4.31
N THR A 118 -13.93 21.61 -4.19
CA THR A 118 -14.87 22.49 -3.47
C THR A 118 -14.81 22.30 -1.95
N ASP A 119 -14.22 21.20 -1.48
CA ASP A 119 -14.02 20.87 -0.07
C ASP A 119 -12.58 20.38 0.17
N ASP A 120 -11.60 21.29 0.00
CA ASP A 120 -10.17 21.01 0.23
C ASP A 120 -9.90 20.49 1.65
N PHE A 121 -10.66 21.00 2.63
CA PHE A 121 -10.56 20.49 4.00
C PHE A 121 -11.06 19.05 4.07
N GLY A 122 -12.09 18.68 3.30
CA GLY A 122 -12.57 17.32 3.14
C GLY A 122 -13.44 16.87 4.30
N TYR A 123 -14.45 17.65 4.66
CA TYR A 123 -15.53 17.30 5.60
C TYR A 123 -16.41 16.17 5.04
N ALA A 124 -16.80 16.28 3.77
CA ALA A 124 -17.68 15.33 3.11
C ALA A 124 -16.98 14.78 1.87
N VAL A 125 -16.67 13.49 1.90
CA VAL A 125 -16.29 12.77 0.68
C VAL A 125 -17.09 11.50 0.62
N VAL A 126 -17.82 11.35 -0.47
CA VAL A 126 -18.61 10.16 -0.79
C VAL A 126 -17.77 9.28 -1.69
N LYS A 127 -17.42 8.11 -1.19
CA LYS A 127 -16.71 7.08 -1.96
C LYS A 127 -17.29 5.73 -1.59
N ASP A 128 -17.55 4.93 -2.61
CA ASP A 128 -18.06 3.58 -2.42
C ASP A 128 -17.09 2.73 -1.61
N TRP A 129 -17.65 1.99 -0.66
CA TRP A 129 -16.92 1.01 0.11
C TRP A 129 -17.29 -0.38 -0.41
N PRO A 130 -16.37 -1.10 -1.08
CA PRO A 130 -16.62 -2.49 -1.45
C PRO A 130 -16.78 -3.34 -0.18
N VAL A 131 -17.98 -3.89 0.02
CA VAL A 131 -18.27 -4.86 1.09
C VAL A 131 -17.88 -6.27 0.66
N MET A 132 -18.03 -6.58 -0.62
CA MET A 132 -17.64 -7.86 -1.23
C MET A 132 -17.14 -7.61 -2.64
N ARG A 133 -16.18 -8.41 -3.10
CA ARG A 133 -15.74 -8.41 -4.50
C ARG A 133 -15.23 -9.78 -4.92
N LEU A 134 -15.23 -10.02 -6.22
CA LEU A 134 -14.87 -11.30 -6.81
C LEU A 134 -13.50 -11.83 -6.35
N GLY A 135 -12.51 -10.95 -6.14
CA GLY A 135 -11.20 -11.37 -5.64
C GLY A 135 -11.24 -12.01 -4.26
N GLU A 136 -12.12 -11.52 -3.37
CA GLU A 136 -12.34 -12.15 -2.07
C GLU A 136 -13.01 -13.52 -2.21
N THR A 137 -13.97 -13.66 -3.13
CA THR A 137 -14.66 -14.92 -3.39
C THR A 137 -13.67 -16.02 -3.82
N TYR A 138 -12.71 -15.71 -4.70
CA TYR A 138 -11.66 -16.66 -5.06
C TYR A 138 -10.81 -17.08 -3.86
N LEU A 139 -10.46 -16.14 -2.98
CA LEU A 139 -9.64 -16.42 -1.80
C LEU A 139 -10.41 -17.24 -0.74
N LEU A 140 -11.70 -16.98 -0.56
CA LEU A 140 -12.56 -17.79 0.31
C LEU A 140 -12.72 -19.20 -0.25
N ARG A 141 -12.89 -19.33 -1.58
CA ARG A 141 -12.97 -20.63 -2.25
C ARG A 141 -11.66 -21.40 -2.18
N ALA A 142 -10.51 -20.74 -2.36
CA ALA A 142 -9.19 -21.33 -2.21
C ALA A 142 -8.97 -21.86 -0.78
N GLU A 143 -9.36 -21.09 0.25
CA GLU A 143 -9.30 -21.54 1.64
C GLU A 143 -10.19 -22.75 1.90
N ALA A 144 -11.42 -22.75 1.38
CA ALA A 144 -12.32 -23.89 1.51
C ALA A 144 -11.76 -25.15 0.83
N ARG A 145 -11.21 -25.03 -0.38
CA ARG A 145 -10.60 -26.13 -1.13
C ARG A 145 -9.37 -26.70 -0.43
N PHE A 146 -8.51 -25.83 0.11
CA PHE A 146 -7.37 -26.24 0.93
C PHE A 146 -7.81 -27.08 2.13
N ARG A 147 -8.84 -26.64 2.86
CA ARG A 147 -9.40 -27.40 4.00
C ARG A 147 -10.04 -28.73 3.61
N GLN A 148 -10.44 -28.89 2.35
CA GLN A 148 -10.94 -30.15 1.79
C GLN A 148 -9.82 -31.07 1.27
N GLY A 149 -8.55 -30.67 1.37
CA GLY A 149 -7.41 -31.40 0.81
C GLY A 149 -7.21 -31.20 -0.70
N ASN A 150 -7.99 -30.32 -1.34
CA ASN A 150 -7.86 -29.99 -2.76
C ASN A 150 -6.90 -28.81 -2.97
N THR A 151 -5.60 -29.06 -2.79
CA THR A 151 -4.54 -28.06 -2.94
C THR A 151 -4.39 -27.56 -4.38
N GLN A 152 -4.57 -28.44 -5.38
CA GLN A 152 -4.54 -28.05 -6.79
C GLN A 152 -5.64 -27.03 -7.10
N GLY A 153 -6.88 -27.30 -6.69
CA GLY A 153 -7.98 -26.37 -6.91
C GLY A 153 -7.82 -25.05 -6.15
N ALA A 154 -7.13 -25.04 -5.01
CA ALA A 154 -6.79 -23.81 -4.31
C ALA A 154 -5.72 -23.00 -5.06
N ALA A 155 -4.69 -23.67 -5.60
CA ALA A 155 -3.69 -23.04 -6.45
C ALA A 155 -4.31 -22.45 -7.71
N ASP A 156 -5.24 -23.15 -8.36
CA ASP A 156 -5.94 -22.67 -9.55
C ASP A 156 -6.72 -21.38 -9.26
N ASP A 157 -7.41 -21.30 -8.11
CA ASP A 157 -8.16 -20.11 -7.70
C ASP A 157 -7.25 -18.90 -7.46
N ILE A 158 -6.10 -19.11 -6.80
CA ILE A 158 -5.12 -18.05 -6.56
C ILE A 158 -4.47 -17.61 -7.87
N ASN A 159 -4.17 -18.56 -8.76
CA ASN A 159 -3.60 -18.28 -10.06
C ASN A 159 -4.51 -17.38 -10.90
N VAL A 160 -5.84 -17.42 -10.76
CA VAL A 160 -6.72 -16.45 -11.43
C VAL A 160 -6.38 -15.01 -11.01
N LEU A 161 -6.15 -14.76 -9.72
CA LEU A 161 -5.80 -13.42 -9.21
C LEU A 161 -4.40 -13.00 -9.63
N ARG A 162 -3.46 -13.94 -9.57
CA ARG A 162 -2.06 -13.69 -9.94
C ARG A 162 -1.87 -13.54 -11.44
N ASP A 163 -2.67 -14.20 -12.27
CA ASP A 163 -2.68 -14.02 -13.71
C ASP A 163 -3.06 -12.59 -14.09
N ARG A 164 -3.99 -11.98 -13.34
CA ARG A 164 -4.29 -10.55 -13.45
C ARG A 164 -3.15 -9.69 -12.90
N ALA A 165 -2.60 -10.03 -11.73
CA ALA A 165 -1.60 -9.20 -11.06
C ALA A 165 -0.22 -9.19 -11.76
N PHE A 166 0.14 -10.23 -12.49
CA PHE A 166 1.42 -10.36 -13.19
C PHE A 166 1.29 -10.25 -14.72
N LYS A 167 0.10 -9.93 -15.25
CA LYS A 167 -0.19 -9.92 -16.69
C LYS A 167 0.89 -9.24 -17.51
N ASP A 168 1.22 -7.99 -17.16
CA ASP A 168 2.17 -7.18 -17.92
C ASP A 168 3.62 -7.65 -17.72
N TYR A 169 3.97 -8.07 -16.50
CA TYR A 169 5.32 -8.55 -16.20
C TYR A 169 5.64 -9.90 -16.85
N ARG A 170 4.63 -10.73 -17.11
CA ARG A 170 4.82 -12.01 -17.81
C ARG A 170 5.20 -11.85 -19.27
N ALA A 171 5.05 -10.67 -19.86
CA ALA A 171 5.61 -10.37 -21.17
C ALA A 171 7.15 -10.45 -21.17
N VAL A 172 7.80 -10.12 -20.05
CA VAL A 172 9.26 -10.15 -19.90
C VAL A 172 9.76 -11.35 -19.09
N ALA A 173 8.92 -11.94 -18.24
CA ALA A 173 9.25 -13.11 -17.42
C ALA A 173 8.08 -14.12 -17.44
N PRO A 174 8.02 -15.01 -18.44
CA PRO A 174 6.99 -16.03 -18.53
C PRO A 174 6.92 -16.88 -17.26
N GLY A 175 5.71 -17.10 -16.73
CA GLY A 175 5.49 -17.87 -15.51
C GLY A 175 5.67 -17.09 -14.19
N ALA A 176 6.04 -15.81 -14.23
CA ALA A 176 6.17 -15.01 -13.01
C ALA A 176 4.88 -15.02 -12.16
N GLY A 177 5.04 -15.25 -10.86
CA GLY A 177 3.96 -15.30 -9.89
C GLY A 177 3.03 -16.52 -10.01
N LYS A 178 3.29 -17.51 -10.88
CA LYS A 178 2.49 -18.75 -10.88
C LYS A 178 2.73 -19.55 -9.60
N VAL A 179 1.67 -20.20 -9.13
CA VAL A 179 1.65 -20.97 -7.88
C VAL A 179 1.31 -22.42 -8.18
N THR A 180 2.00 -23.35 -7.53
CA THR A 180 1.73 -24.79 -7.62
C THR A 180 0.98 -25.29 -6.39
N ALA A 181 0.37 -26.48 -6.48
CA ALA A 181 -0.35 -27.10 -5.37
C ALA A 181 0.52 -27.28 -4.11
N ASP A 182 1.82 -27.58 -4.29
CA ASP A 182 2.76 -27.82 -3.20
C ASP A 182 3.10 -26.56 -2.39
N GLN A 183 2.84 -25.38 -2.96
CA GLN A 183 3.06 -24.09 -2.29
C GLN A 183 1.83 -23.64 -1.49
N ILE A 184 0.71 -24.38 -1.57
CA ILE A 184 -0.51 -23.99 -0.88
C ILE A 184 -0.49 -24.49 0.55
N ASP A 185 -0.34 -23.54 1.46
CA ASP A 185 -0.64 -23.69 2.87
C ASP A 185 -1.55 -22.53 3.34
N ILE A 186 -1.96 -22.59 4.61
CA ILE A 186 -2.80 -21.53 5.19
C ILE A 186 -2.08 -20.18 5.19
N ASP A 187 -0.76 -20.17 5.32
CA ASP A 187 0.01 -18.95 5.42
C ASP A 187 0.11 -18.23 4.07
N PHE A 188 0.28 -18.99 3.00
CA PHE A 188 0.25 -18.53 1.62
C PHE A 188 -1.11 -17.93 1.26
N ILE A 189 -2.20 -18.60 1.64
CA ILE A 189 -3.56 -18.07 1.42
C ILE A 189 -3.75 -16.76 2.17
N LEU A 190 -3.32 -16.68 3.43
CA LEU A 190 -3.39 -15.46 4.23
C LEU A 190 -2.52 -14.33 3.65
N ASP A 191 -1.36 -14.64 3.08
CA ASP A 191 -0.49 -13.68 2.40
C ASP A 191 -1.16 -13.14 1.14
N GLU A 192 -1.74 -14.03 0.32
CA GLU A 192 -2.45 -13.62 -0.88
C GLU A 192 -3.68 -12.76 -0.55
N ARG A 193 -4.38 -13.07 0.56
CA ARG A 193 -5.44 -12.21 1.09
C ARG A 193 -4.92 -10.82 1.47
N ALA A 194 -3.75 -10.72 2.09
CA ALA A 194 -3.16 -9.44 2.45
C ALA A 194 -2.71 -8.64 1.22
N ARG A 195 -2.18 -9.30 0.17
CA ARG A 195 -1.82 -8.65 -1.10
C ARG A 195 -3.02 -8.08 -1.81
N GLU A 196 -4.09 -8.87 -1.86
CA GLU A 196 -5.28 -8.57 -2.66
C GLU A 196 -6.20 -7.58 -1.94
N LEU A 197 -6.54 -7.85 -0.68
CA LEU A 197 -7.60 -7.16 0.08
C LEU A 197 -7.06 -6.13 1.08
N ILE A 198 -5.84 -5.61 0.85
CA ILE A 198 -5.27 -4.58 1.72
C ILE A 198 -6.27 -3.44 1.87
N SER A 199 -6.54 -3.06 3.13
CA SER A 199 -7.47 -2.02 3.56
C SER A 199 -8.97 -2.28 3.31
N GLU A 200 -9.37 -3.42 2.74
CA GLU A 200 -10.78 -3.81 2.54
C GLU A 200 -11.20 -4.91 3.51
N GLU A 201 -10.33 -5.88 3.75
CA GLU A 201 -10.62 -7.03 4.62
C GLU A 201 -10.64 -6.61 6.10
N ASN A 202 -11.61 -7.15 6.85
CA ASN A 202 -11.51 -7.16 8.31
C ASN A 202 -10.47 -8.19 8.76
N ARG A 203 -9.19 -7.83 8.59
CA ARG A 203 -8.05 -8.74 8.72
C ARG A 203 -8.01 -9.42 10.09
N ARG A 204 -8.38 -8.70 11.15
CA ARG A 204 -8.45 -9.26 12.51
C ARG A 204 -9.41 -10.44 12.59
N MET A 205 -10.60 -10.33 12.00
CA MET A 205 -11.58 -11.43 12.02
C MET A 205 -11.08 -12.66 11.27
N THR A 206 -10.44 -12.48 10.11
CA THR A 206 -9.82 -13.58 9.36
C THR A 206 -8.74 -14.27 10.18
N LEU A 207 -7.83 -13.51 10.80
CA LEU A 207 -6.73 -14.06 11.59
C LEU A 207 -7.19 -14.78 12.86
N VAL A 208 -8.26 -14.29 13.50
CA VAL A 208 -8.89 -14.98 14.63
C VAL A 208 -9.53 -16.30 14.18
N ARG A 209 -10.25 -16.29 13.05
CA ARG A 209 -10.90 -17.49 12.49
C ARG A 209 -9.90 -18.57 12.07
N THR A 210 -8.69 -18.20 11.68
CA THR A 210 -7.62 -19.15 11.34
C THR A 210 -6.69 -19.47 12.50
N ASN A 211 -6.92 -18.88 13.69
CA ASN A 211 -6.07 -19.02 14.87
C ASN A 211 -4.59 -18.62 14.66
N THR A 212 -4.33 -17.69 13.73
CA THR A 212 -2.97 -17.23 13.36
C THR A 212 -2.65 -15.82 13.88
N LEU A 213 -3.58 -15.19 14.60
CA LEU A 213 -3.45 -13.78 15.02
C LEU A 213 -2.14 -13.52 15.79
N ALA A 214 -1.80 -14.35 16.77
CA ALA A 214 -0.64 -14.12 17.65
C ALA A 214 0.71 -14.18 16.92
N GLU A 215 0.79 -14.97 15.85
CA GLU A 215 1.98 -15.09 15.01
C GLU A 215 2.07 -13.91 14.04
N ARG A 216 0.94 -13.57 13.43
CA ARG A 216 0.85 -12.57 12.36
C ARG A 216 0.98 -11.13 12.82
N ILE A 217 0.67 -10.82 14.08
CA ILE A 217 0.88 -9.47 14.65
C ILE A 217 2.36 -9.11 14.82
N LYS A 218 3.26 -10.10 14.83
CA LYS A 218 4.71 -9.90 15.03
C LYS A 218 5.44 -9.55 13.72
N LEU A 219 4.75 -9.62 12.57
CA LEU A 219 5.27 -9.36 11.22
C LEU A 219 5.09 -7.89 10.81
#